data_AF-A0A6G1K9N7-F1
#
_entry.id   AF-A0A6G1K9N7-F1
#
_cell.length_a   1.000
_cell.length_b   1.000
_cell.length_c   1.000
_cell.angle_alpha   90.00
_cell.angle_beta   90.00
_cell.angle_gamma   90.00
#
_symmetry.space_group_name_H-M   'P 1'
#
loop_
_entity.id
_entity.type
_entity.pdbx_description
1 polymer ?
#
loop_
_entity_poly.entity_id
_entity_poly.type
_entity_poly.pdbx_seq_one_letter_code
_entity_poly.pdbx_strand_id
1 'polypeptide(L)'
;MKRKARQLVAGTAHQKRPCRNGRNKEPEEPCFLIHLLVQYGILESIISHLFPVDLYSLAATSKAAYKAIFPRKESRANLLKKMDCDGTGIQIRSQCHLKSGYFETFACTEIATCGTMAKDANIESRPCSECGITTCDECRVHCVYQSIFQPADYEDELPNFSGFVLLHKDEMGILSPAHLGETGPAAGWDCASTHHDQGVLDSPLGSDVFAASESIDEIINTDLGSGQLKVTYASNLPHPSPVIQAFWEITENRKRLFCDDCFEEKAAQQQEHHSQCHCTLKNRFLDRWLCLKCYQAEEQASLHGALDAGALVCPCGQEIGETSARLVCMWCWGEVSDSFQNPATVSF
;
A
#
# COMPACT_ATOMS: atom_id res chain seq x y z
N MET A 1 -22.31 -42.93 13.38
CA MET A 1 -21.26 -42.74 12.35
C MET A 1 -19.91 -42.68 13.03
N LYS A 2 -19.03 -43.65 12.75
CA LYS A 2 -17.71 -43.81 13.39
C LYS A 2 -16.65 -43.07 12.55
N ARG A 3 -15.92 -42.12 13.14
CA ARG A 3 -14.78 -41.45 12.50
C ARG A 3 -13.60 -42.43 12.41
N LYS A 4 -13.14 -42.72 11.18
CA LYS A 4 -11.90 -43.47 10.92
C LYS A 4 -10.70 -42.53 11.04
N ALA A 5 -9.72 -42.94 11.84
CA ALA A 5 -8.38 -42.39 11.85
C ALA A 5 -7.69 -42.68 10.50
N ARG A 6 -7.08 -41.67 9.89
CA ARG A 6 -6.24 -41.82 8.69
C ARG A 6 -4.77 -41.80 9.08
N GLN A 7 -4.06 -42.72 8.45
CA GLN A 7 -2.78 -43.29 8.79
C GLN A 7 -1.58 -42.37 8.53
N LEU A 8 -0.53 -42.64 9.31
CA LEU A 8 0.86 -42.29 9.04
C LEU A 8 1.26 -42.64 7.60
N VAL A 9 1.89 -41.70 6.90
CA VAL A 9 2.69 -41.98 5.71
C VAL A 9 4.15 -42.05 6.13
N ALA A 10 4.70 -43.24 5.94
CA ALA A 10 6.10 -43.59 6.13
C ALA A 10 7.01 -42.86 5.13
N GLY A 11 8.23 -42.58 5.59
CA GLY A 11 9.19 -41.72 4.93
C GLY A 11 9.79 -42.26 3.62
N THR A 12 10.23 -41.30 2.82
CA THR A 12 11.20 -41.50 1.73
C THR A 12 12.53 -40.90 2.15
N ALA A 13 13.54 -41.76 2.23
CA ALA A 13 14.92 -41.38 2.54
C ALA A 13 15.53 -40.61 1.35
N HIS A 14 15.76 -39.31 1.52
CA HIS A 14 16.62 -38.56 0.61
C HIS A 14 18.09 -38.81 0.94
N GLN A 15 18.76 -39.60 0.09
CA GLN A 15 20.21 -39.75 0.08
C GLN A 15 20.87 -38.40 -0.24
N LYS A 16 21.56 -37.81 0.75
CA LYS A 16 22.45 -36.65 0.55
C LYS A 16 23.72 -37.10 -0.17
N ARG A 17 23.98 -36.54 -1.36
CA ARG A 17 25.28 -36.60 -2.03
C ARG A 17 26.32 -35.80 -1.21
N PRO A 18 27.52 -36.32 -0.97
CA PRO A 18 28.60 -35.55 -0.34
C PRO A 18 29.27 -34.65 -1.37
N CYS A 19 29.04 -33.34 -1.29
CA CYS A 19 29.89 -32.37 -1.97
C CYS A 19 31.21 -32.22 -1.22
N ARG A 20 32.24 -32.95 -1.68
CA ARG A 20 33.64 -32.62 -1.40
C ARG A 20 34.00 -31.39 -2.23
N ASN A 21 34.25 -30.26 -1.58
CA ASN A 21 35.27 -29.32 -2.01
C ASN A 21 35.69 -28.45 -0.83
N GLY A 22 36.93 -28.68 -0.39
CA GLY A 22 37.62 -27.91 0.62
C GLY A 22 37.91 -26.50 0.10
N ARG A 23 37.32 -25.52 0.78
CA ARG A 23 37.94 -24.22 0.97
C ARG A 23 38.08 -24.05 2.47
N ASN A 24 39.29 -23.75 2.92
CA ASN A 24 39.56 -23.31 4.29
C ASN A 24 38.77 -22.01 4.50
N LYS A 25 37.52 -22.15 4.94
CA LYS A 25 36.77 -21.05 5.53
C LYS A 25 37.39 -20.84 6.90
N GLU A 26 37.81 -19.61 7.16
CA GLU A 26 37.96 -19.13 8.54
C GLU A 26 36.73 -19.56 9.36
N PRO A 27 36.89 -19.90 10.65
CA PRO A 27 35.77 -20.32 11.47
C PRO A 27 34.69 -19.23 11.41
N GLU A 28 33.57 -19.54 10.74
CA GLU A 28 32.41 -18.66 10.70
C GLU A 28 32.04 -18.37 12.16
N GLU A 29 32.08 -17.09 12.55
CA GLU A 29 31.76 -16.70 13.91
C GLU A 29 30.41 -17.32 14.30
N PRO A 30 30.35 -18.08 15.40
CA PRO A 30 29.15 -18.81 15.77
C PRO A 30 27.97 -17.85 15.92
N CYS A 31 26.80 -18.26 15.43
CA CYS A 31 25.59 -17.45 15.50
C CYS A 31 25.32 -17.05 16.95
N PHE A 32 25.27 -15.76 17.23
CA PHE A 32 25.12 -15.23 18.59
C PHE A 32 23.80 -15.68 19.25
N LEU A 33 22.76 -15.94 18.46
CA LEU A 33 21.52 -16.59 18.91
C LEU A 33 21.82 -17.98 19.46
N ILE A 34 22.59 -18.80 18.72
CA ILE A 34 23.01 -20.13 19.18
C ILE A 34 23.83 -19.98 20.48
N HIS A 35 24.81 -19.09 20.57
CA HIS A 35 25.59 -18.90 21.80
C HIS A 35 24.76 -18.48 23.03
N LEU A 36 23.75 -17.61 22.86
CA LEU A 36 22.85 -17.20 23.95
C LEU A 36 21.91 -18.34 24.38
N LEU A 37 21.50 -19.20 23.44
CA LEU A 37 20.57 -20.30 23.69
C LEU A 37 21.27 -21.59 24.16
N VAL A 38 22.55 -21.77 23.80
CA VAL A 38 23.42 -22.89 24.20
C VAL A 38 23.68 -22.92 25.71
N GLN A 39 23.37 -21.84 26.46
CA GLN A 39 23.31 -21.90 27.93
C GLN A 39 22.29 -22.93 28.43
N TYR A 40 21.36 -23.40 27.58
CA TYR A 40 20.52 -24.57 27.80
C TYR A 40 20.46 -25.39 26.51
N GLY A 41 21.26 -26.45 26.35
CA GLY A 41 21.30 -27.27 25.11
C GLY A 41 19.94 -27.80 24.61
N ILE A 42 18.90 -27.78 25.45
CA ILE A 42 17.50 -28.07 25.09
C ILE A 42 16.89 -26.99 24.18
N LEU A 43 17.23 -25.71 24.38
CA LEU A 43 16.66 -24.58 23.63
C LEU A 43 17.08 -24.57 22.17
N GLU A 44 18.32 -24.95 21.85
CA GLU A 44 18.79 -25.04 20.47
C GLU A 44 17.99 -26.08 19.68
N SER A 45 17.75 -27.25 20.28
CA SER A 45 16.91 -28.29 19.69
C SER A 45 15.48 -27.80 19.46
N ILE A 46 14.85 -27.15 20.46
CA ILE A 46 13.50 -26.60 20.34
C ILE A 46 13.43 -25.59 19.18
N ILE A 47 14.37 -24.65 19.12
CA ILE A 47 14.37 -23.54 18.17
C ILE A 47 14.61 -24.01 16.73
N SER A 48 15.39 -25.07 16.54
CA SER A 48 15.57 -25.70 15.22
C SER A 48 14.29 -26.31 14.64
N HIS A 49 13.27 -26.52 15.47
CA HIS A 49 11.97 -27.06 15.09
C HIS A 49 10.83 -26.02 15.10
N LEU A 50 11.12 -24.76 15.43
CA LEU A 50 10.13 -23.69 15.42
C LEU A 50 9.87 -23.19 13.99
N PHE A 51 8.60 -22.93 13.67
CA PHE A 51 8.22 -22.26 12.45
C PHE A 51 8.57 -20.76 12.52
N PRO A 52 8.63 -20.05 11.38
CA PRO A 52 8.87 -18.60 11.36
C PRO A 52 7.95 -17.82 12.30
N VAL A 53 6.67 -18.18 12.36
CA VAL A 53 5.70 -17.57 13.28
C VAL A 53 6.09 -17.81 14.75
N ASP A 54 6.49 -19.02 15.11
CA ASP A 54 6.89 -19.35 16.48
C ASP A 54 8.18 -18.63 16.89
N LEU A 55 9.13 -18.51 15.96
CA LEU A 55 10.37 -17.76 16.16
C LEU A 55 10.10 -16.27 16.37
N TYR A 56 9.15 -15.71 15.61
CA TYR A 56 8.70 -14.33 15.81
C TYR A 56 8.01 -14.16 17.18
N SER A 57 7.10 -15.07 17.55
CA SER A 57 6.43 -15.05 18.86
C SER A 57 7.43 -15.21 20.02
N LEU A 58 8.44 -16.08 19.87
CA LEU A 58 9.51 -16.24 20.83
C LEU A 58 10.34 -14.95 20.97
N ALA A 59 10.67 -14.30 19.85
CA ALA A 59 11.38 -13.03 19.86
C ALA A 59 10.55 -11.90 20.50
N ALA A 60 9.23 -11.87 20.25
CA ALA A 60 8.33 -10.89 20.84
C ALA A 60 8.17 -11.05 22.36
N THR A 61 8.32 -12.27 22.87
CA THR A 61 8.13 -12.60 24.30
C THR A 61 9.44 -12.69 25.10
N SER A 62 10.60 -12.78 24.43
CA SER A 62 11.91 -12.88 25.08
C SER A 62 12.87 -11.80 24.59
N LYS A 63 13.30 -10.92 25.50
CA LYS A 63 14.31 -9.87 25.22
C LYS A 63 15.64 -10.45 24.70
N ALA A 64 16.02 -11.64 25.16
CA ALA A 64 17.23 -12.31 24.71
C ALA A 64 17.08 -12.80 23.25
N ALA A 65 15.97 -13.48 22.94
CA ALA A 65 15.67 -13.91 21.57
C ALA A 65 15.52 -12.70 20.62
N TYR A 66 14.84 -11.63 21.07
CA TYR A 66 14.74 -10.38 20.35
C TYR A 66 16.12 -9.82 19.99
N LYS A 67 16.99 -9.63 20.99
CA LYS A 67 18.35 -9.08 20.80
C LYS A 67 19.23 -9.96 19.91
N ALA A 68 18.94 -11.25 19.82
CA ALA A 68 19.71 -12.16 18.99
C ALA A 68 19.19 -12.21 17.54
N ILE A 69 17.89 -12.02 17.31
CA ILE A 69 17.25 -12.10 15.99
C ILE A 69 17.16 -10.72 15.31
N PHE A 70 16.64 -9.70 15.99
CA PHE A 70 16.20 -8.44 15.38
C PHE A 70 17.30 -7.41 15.08
N PRO A 71 18.38 -7.28 15.89
CA PRO A 71 19.48 -6.38 15.55
C PRO A 71 20.23 -6.75 14.27
N ARG A 72 20.15 -8.02 13.85
CA ARG A 72 20.76 -8.51 12.62
C ARG A 72 19.77 -8.37 11.46
N LYS A 73 20.02 -7.41 10.56
CA LYS A 73 19.15 -7.11 9.42
C LYS A 73 18.83 -8.37 8.59
N GLU A 74 19.83 -9.21 8.35
CA GLU A 74 19.67 -10.47 7.59
C GLU A 74 18.80 -11.50 8.31
N SER A 75 19.04 -11.73 9.60
CA SER A 75 18.25 -12.69 10.41
C SER A 75 16.79 -12.25 10.49
N ARG A 76 16.56 -10.96 10.71
CA ARG A 76 15.22 -10.36 10.69
C ARG A 76 14.54 -10.53 9.33
N ALA A 77 15.21 -10.15 8.24
CA ALA A 77 14.65 -10.27 6.89
C ALA A 77 14.33 -11.72 6.52
N ASN A 78 15.22 -12.66 6.85
CA ASN A 78 15.01 -14.09 6.60
C ASN A 78 13.84 -14.67 7.40
N LEU A 79 13.64 -14.20 8.63
CA LEU A 79 12.50 -14.60 9.46
C LEU A 79 11.20 -14.06 8.87
N LEU A 80 11.13 -12.75 8.66
CA LEU A 80 9.92 -12.07 8.23
C LEU A 80 9.46 -12.50 6.83
N LYS A 81 10.39 -12.74 5.89
CA LYS A 81 10.11 -13.23 4.54
C LYS A 81 9.48 -14.63 4.52
N LYS A 82 9.66 -15.42 5.58
CA LYS A 82 9.10 -16.77 5.70
C LYS A 82 7.81 -16.81 6.50
N MET A 83 7.40 -15.71 7.11
CA MET A 83 6.08 -15.62 7.71
C MET A 83 5.04 -15.49 6.62
N ASP A 84 3.87 -16.07 6.85
CA ASP A 84 2.70 -15.82 6.00
C ASP A 84 2.15 -14.41 6.26
N CYS A 85 1.33 -13.91 5.34
CA CYS A 85 0.61 -12.66 5.56
C CYS A 85 -0.33 -12.82 6.77
N ASP A 86 -0.30 -11.86 7.70
CA ASP A 86 -1.08 -11.90 8.94
C ASP A 86 -2.54 -11.44 8.77
N GLY A 87 -2.93 -11.00 7.57
CA GLY A 87 -4.28 -10.52 7.27
C GLY A 87 -4.60 -9.13 7.82
N THR A 88 -3.64 -8.41 8.41
CA THR A 88 -3.94 -7.10 9.03
C THR A 88 -4.38 -6.06 8.01
N GLY A 89 -3.95 -6.17 6.75
CA GLY A 89 -4.40 -5.24 5.71
C GLY A 89 -5.92 -5.25 5.53
N ILE A 90 -6.52 -6.45 5.44
CA ILE A 90 -7.98 -6.62 5.40
C ILE A 90 -8.64 -6.03 6.66
N GLN A 91 -8.06 -6.27 7.84
CA GLN A 91 -8.61 -5.73 9.10
C GLN A 91 -8.60 -4.20 9.11
N ILE A 92 -7.50 -3.56 8.67
CA ILE A 92 -7.39 -2.10 8.56
C ILE A 92 -8.47 -1.57 7.61
N ARG A 93 -8.62 -2.18 6.43
CA ARG A 93 -9.65 -1.80 5.45
C ARG A 93 -11.05 -1.89 6.05
N SER A 94 -11.39 -3.00 6.70
CA SER A 94 -12.70 -3.19 7.35
C SER A 94 -13.03 -2.15 8.44
N GLN A 95 -12.02 -1.48 9.00
CA GLN A 95 -12.18 -0.42 10.01
C GLN A 95 -12.28 0.98 9.37
N CYS A 96 -11.66 1.18 8.21
CA CYS A 96 -11.61 2.48 7.53
C CYS A 96 -12.74 2.65 6.50
N HIS A 97 -13.11 1.56 5.83
CA HIS A 97 -14.01 1.56 4.68
C HIS A 97 -15.46 1.41 5.11
N LEU A 98 -16.31 2.31 4.63
CA LEU A 98 -17.74 2.29 4.87
C LEU A 98 -18.46 1.84 3.60
N LYS A 99 -19.05 0.66 3.65
CA LYS A 99 -19.91 0.15 2.58
C LYS A 99 -21.14 1.04 2.46
N SER A 100 -21.49 1.39 1.24
CA SER A 100 -22.66 2.20 0.91
C SER A 100 -23.96 1.45 1.18
N GLY A 101 -25.08 2.17 1.21
CA GLY A 101 -26.41 1.55 1.27
C GLY A 101 -26.72 0.63 0.08
N TYR A 102 -26.01 0.80 -1.05
CA TYR A 102 -26.12 -0.10 -2.20
C TYR A 102 -25.65 -1.52 -1.87
N PHE A 103 -24.57 -1.66 -1.09
CA PHE A 103 -24.05 -2.96 -0.69
C PHE A 103 -25.11 -3.83 0.01
N GLU A 104 -25.89 -3.21 0.91
CA GLU A 104 -26.95 -3.90 1.65
C GLU A 104 -28.19 -4.17 0.80
N THR A 105 -28.45 -3.32 -0.20
CA THR A 105 -29.67 -3.36 -1.02
C THR A 105 -29.56 -4.36 -2.19
N PHE A 106 -28.38 -4.50 -2.80
CA PHE A 106 -28.22 -5.15 -4.12
C PHE A 106 -27.51 -6.51 -4.08
N ALA A 107 -27.62 -7.27 -2.99
CA ALA A 107 -26.98 -8.59 -2.86
C ALA A 107 -25.47 -8.61 -3.22
N CYS A 108 -24.78 -7.51 -2.94
CA CYS A 108 -23.36 -7.37 -3.22
C CYS A 108 -22.53 -8.35 -2.38
N THR A 109 -21.42 -8.82 -2.94
CA THR A 109 -20.47 -9.71 -2.29
C THR A 109 -19.12 -9.02 -2.15
N GLU A 110 -18.52 -9.09 -0.96
CA GLU A 110 -17.13 -8.72 -0.76
C GLU A 110 -16.25 -9.93 -1.09
N ILE A 111 -15.39 -9.78 -2.11
CA ILE A 111 -14.55 -10.86 -2.63
C ILE A 111 -13.12 -10.83 -2.09
N ALA A 112 -12.72 -9.70 -1.48
CA ALA A 112 -11.39 -9.50 -0.93
C ALA A 112 -11.13 -10.41 0.30
N THR A 113 -10.10 -11.26 0.20
CA THR A 113 -9.70 -12.13 1.31
C THR A 113 -8.18 -12.27 1.38
N CYS A 114 -7.60 -12.27 2.58
CA CYS A 114 -6.15 -12.45 2.74
C CYS A 114 -5.68 -13.76 2.07
N GLY A 115 -4.58 -13.72 1.31
CA GLY A 115 -4.02 -14.88 0.61
C GLY A 115 -3.74 -16.09 1.50
N THR A 116 -3.42 -15.87 2.78
CA THR A 116 -3.23 -16.98 3.75
C THR A 116 -4.54 -17.73 4.04
N MET A 117 -5.69 -17.06 3.94
CA MET A 117 -7.01 -17.63 4.18
C MET A 117 -7.62 -18.24 2.91
N ALA A 118 -7.31 -17.64 1.75
CA ALA A 118 -7.84 -18.04 0.46
C ALA A 118 -7.04 -19.20 -0.16
N LYS A 119 -7.23 -20.42 0.35
CA LYS A 119 -6.47 -21.61 -0.07
C LYS A 119 -6.56 -21.93 -1.57
N ASP A 120 -7.63 -21.51 -2.20
CA ASP A 120 -7.91 -21.78 -3.62
C ASP A 120 -7.52 -20.62 -4.53
N ALA A 121 -7.15 -19.46 -3.96
CA ALA A 121 -6.77 -18.27 -4.73
C ALA A 121 -5.24 -18.15 -4.79
N ASN A 122 -4.70 -17.95 -5.99
CA ASN A 122 -3.28 -17.70 -6.20
C ASN A 122 -2.94 -16.22 -5.95
N ILE A 123 -3.07 -15.78 -4.69
CA ILE A 123 -2.78 -14.39 -4.31
C ILE A 123 -1.27 -14.22 -4.08
N GLU A 124 -0.67 -13.32 -4.83
CA GLU A 124 0.76 -13.03 -4.72
C GLU A 124 1.11 -12.50 -3.32
N SER A 125 2.26 -12.89 -2.79
CA SER A 125 2.79 -12.39 -1.52
C SER A 125 4.26 -12.04 -1.63
N ARG A 126 4.64 -10.84 -1.16
CA ARG A 126 6.02 -10.39 -1.11
C ARG A 126 6.33 -9.69 0.24
N PRO A 127 7.61 -9.61 0.65
CA PRO A 127 8.00 -8.81 1.80
C PRO A 127 7.68 -7.33 1.60
N CYS A 128 7.14 -6.69 2.64
CA CYS A 128 6.96 -5.24 2.67
C CYS A 128 8.30 -4.53 2.47
N SER A 129 8.36 -3.54 1.57
CA SER A 129 9.59 -2.78 1.27
C SER A 129 10.14 -2.01 2.47
N GLU A 130 9.27 -1.63 3.42
CA GLU A 130 9.64 -0.89 4.62
C GLU A 130 9.96 -1.82 5.80
N CYS A 131 8.98 -2.58 6.28
CA CYS A 131 9.14 -3.39 7.49
C CYS A 131 9.63 -4.83 7.25
N GLY A 132 9.64 -5.31 5.99
CA GLY A 132 10.07 -6.66 5.63
C GLY A 132 9.06 -7.79 5.92
N ILE A 133 7.91 -7.49 6.53
CA ILE A 133 6.85 -8.48 6.80
C ILE A 133 6.24 -8.94 5.48
N THR A 134 6.13 -10.25 5.24
CA THR A 134 5.39 -10.79 4.09
C THR A 134 3.95 -10.31 4.10
N THR A 135 3.54 -9.72 2.99
CA THR A 135 2.21 -9.12 2.80
C THR A 135 1.66 -9.65 1.49
N CYS A 136 0.44 -10.17 1.49
CA CYS A 136 -0.25 -10.58 0.27
C CYS A 136 -0.82 -9.37 -0.49
N ASP A 137 -1.15 -9.54 -1.76
CA ASP A 137 -1.68 -8.46 -2.62
C ASP A 137 -2.93 -7.80 -1.98
N GLU A 138 -3.85 -8.60 -1.48
CA GLU A 138 -5.05 -8.12 -0.77
C GLU A 138 -4.75 -7.34 0.55
N CYS A 139 -3.55 -7.46 1.10
CA CYS A 139 -3.14 -6.78 2.35
C CYS A 139 -2.14 -5.63 2.16
N ARG A 140 -1.61 -5.43 0.95
CA ARG A 140 -0.76 -4.26 0.66
C ARG A 140 -1.62 -3.04 0.35
N VAL A 141 -0.96 -1.90 0.27
CA VAL A 141 -1.57 -0.67 -0.24
C VAL A 141 -1.84 -0.81 -1.74
N HIS A 142 -3.00 -0.31 -2.15
CA HIS A 142 -3.44 -0.12 -3.52
C HIS A 142 -3.99 1.31 -3.63
N CYS A 143 -3.84 1.94 -4.80
CA CYS A 143 -4.43 3.24 -5.08
C CYS A 143 -5.96 3.10 -5.16
N VAL A 144 -6.45 2.10 -5.88
CA VAL A 144 -7.87 1.72 -5.94
C VAL A 144 -8.00 0.24 -5.58
N TYR A 145 -8.77 -0.02 -4.54
CA TYR A 145 -9.03 -1.35 -4.03
C TYR A 145 -10.43 -1.81 -4.39
N GLN A 146 -10.57 -2.41 -5.57
CA GLN A 146 -11.79 -3.12 -5.94
C GLN A 146 -11.96 -4.34 -5.04
N SER A 147 -13.07 -4.42 -4.31
CA SER A 147 -13.31 -5.50 -3.33
C SER A 147 -14.76 -5.95 -3.26
N ILE A 148 -15.66 -5.21 -3.92
CA ILE A 148 -17.09 -5.46 -3.92
C ILE A 148 -17.53 -5.73 -5.36
N PHE A 149 -18.42 -6.71 -5.46
CA PHE A 149 -18.99 -7.21 -6.71
C PHE A 149 -20.49 -7.40 -6.57
N GLN A 150 -21.25 -6.97 -7.58
CA GLN A 150 -22.66 -7.27 -7.74
C GLN A 150 -22.83 -8.07 -9.04
N PRO A 151 -23.41 -9.29 -8.99
CA PRO A 151 -23.79 -10.01 -10.20
C PRO A 151 -24.77 -9.20 -11.06
N ALA A 152 -24.75 -9.42 -12.37
CA ALA A 152 -25.78 -8.87 -13.27
C ALA A 152 -27.16 -9.46 -12.93
N ASP A 153 -28.21 -8.62 -12.97
CA ASP A 153 -29.58 -9.07 -12.70
C ASP A 153 -30.17 -9.82 -13.91
N TYR A 154 -29.73 -9.46 -15.12
CA TYR A 154 -30.14 -10.05 -16.39
C TYR A 154 -28.93 -10.46 -17.26
N GLU A 155 -29.16 -11.36 -18.21
CA GLU A 155 -28.09 -11.90 -19.09
C GLU A 155 -27.48 -10.86 -20.04
N ASP A 156 -28.20 -9.77 -20.32
CA ASP A 156 -27.76 -8.66 -21.17
C ASP A 156 -27.13 -7.49 -20.38
N GLU A 157 -27.07 -7.60 -19.06
CA GLU A 157 -26.42 -6.62 -18.19
C GLU A 157 -24.98 -7.02 -17.82
N LEU A 158 -24.18 -6.03 -17.44
CA LEU A 158 -22.84 -6.24 -16.89
C LEU A 158 -22.89 -6.25 -15.37
N PRO A 159 -22.01 -7.02 -14.71
CA PRO A 159 -21.89 -6.95 -13.26
C PRO A 159 -21.32 -5.60 -12.81
N ASN A 160 -21.77 -5.09 -11.66
CA ASN A 160 -21.22 -3.86 -11.09
C ASN A 160 -20.02 -4.18 -10.19
N PHE A 161 -19.01 -3.31 -10.24
CA PHE A 161 -17.84 -3.38 -9.37
C PHE A 161 -17.74 -2.10 -8.56
N SER A 162 -17.30 -2.24 -7.31
CA SER A 162 -17.03 -1.10 -6.44
C SER A 162 -15.88 -1.40 -5.48
N GLY A 163 -15.40 -0.34 -4.84
CA GLY A 163 -14.23 -0.42 -3.99
C GLY A 163 -13.91 0.90 -3.32
N PHE A 164 -12.65 1.08 -2.94
CA PHE A 164 -12.21 2.23 -2.15
C PHE A 164 -10.90 2.79 -2.69
N VAL A 165 -10.74 4.11 -2.63
CA VAL A 165 -9.47 4.77 -2.93
C VAL A 165 -8.61 4.77 -1.67
N LEU A 166 -7.45 4.10 -1.70
CA LEU A 166 -6.52 3.99 -0.58
C LEU A 166 -7.25 3.59 0.73
N LEU A 167 -7.16 4.41 1.78
CA LEU A 167 -7.91 4.24 3.05
C LEU A 167 -9.05 5.27 3.22
N HIS A 168 -9.48 5.90 2.12
CA HIS A 168 -10.64 6.79 2.14
C HIS A 168 -11.91 5.99 2.44
N LYS A 169 -12.82 6.58 3.22
CA LYS A 169 -13.97 5.88 3.79
C LYS A 169 -15.05 5.54 2.75
N ASP A 170 -15.24 6.40 1.75
CA ASP A 170 -16.40 6.33 0.86
C ASP A 170 -16.19 5.27 -0.24
N GLU A 171 -17.22 4.48 -0.48
CA GLU A 171 -17.26 3.47 -1.55
C GLU A 171 -17.43 4.14 -2.92
N MET A 172 -16.60 3.75 -3.87
CA MET A 172 -16.54 4.27 -5.24
C MET A 172 -17.03 3.23 -6.22
N GLY A 173 -17.81 3.65 -7.22
CA GLY A 173 -18.10 2.81 -8.40
C GLY A 173 -16.84 2.60 -9.23
N ILE A 174 -16.67 1.40 -9.79
CA ILE A 174 -15.53 1.06 -10.66
C ILE A 174 -16.09 0.44 -11.93
N LEU A 175 -15.86 1.10 -13.05
CA LEU A 175 -16.29 0.66 -14.36
C LEU A 175 -15.20 -0.20 -14.99
N SER A 176 -15.52 -1.45 -15.32
CA SER A 176 -14.66 -2.30 -16.14
C SER A 176 -14.62 -1.80 -17.59
N PRO A 177 -13.64 -2.21 -18.41
CA PRO A 177 -13.59 -1.80 -19.82
C PRO A 177 -14.85 -2.18 -20.61
N ALA A 178 -15.52 -3.29 -20.26
CA ALA A 178 -16.79 -3.69 -20.87
C ALA A 178 -17.90 -2.64 -20.69
N HIS A 179 -17.95 -1.94 -19.55
CA HIS A 179 -18.92 -0.86 -19.31
C HIS A 179 -18.72 0.32 -20.27
N LEU A 180 -17.51 0.48 -20.82
CA LEU A 180 -17.16 1.51 -21.78
C LEU A 180 -17.36 1.06 -23.24
N GLY A 181 -17.96 -0.13 -23.44
CA GLY A 181 -18.20 -0.71 -24.75
C GLY A 181 -16.98 -1.39 -25.36
N GLU A 182 -15.90 -1.61 -24.61
CA GLU A 182 -14.79 -2.41 -25.09
C GLU A 182 -15.22 -3.87 -25.24
N THR A 183 -14.88 -4.47 -26.38
CA THR A 183 -15.18 -5.87 -26.68
C THR A 183 -13.89 -6.65 -26.82
N GLY A 184 -13.78 -7.78 -26.13
CA GLY A 184 -12.63 -8.67 -26.22
C GLY A 184 -12.28 -9.36 -24.91
N PRO A 185 -11.30 -10.29 -24.92
CA PRO A 185 -10.90 -11.03 -23.72
C PRO A 185 -10.41 -10.14 -22.57
N ALA A 186 -9.82 -8.98 -22.88
CA ALA A 186 -9.33 -8.03 -21.89
C ALA A 186 -10.45 -7.20 -21.22
N ALA A 187 -11.62 -7.10 -21.86
CA ALA A 187 -12.76 -6.38 -21.31
C ALA A 187 -13.54 -7.21 -20.27
N GLY A 188 -13.41 -8.54 -20.34
CA GLY A 188 -14.06 -9.48 -19.44
C GLY A 188 -13.32 -9.56 -18.11
N TRP A 189 -13.66 -8.69 -17.17
CA TRP A 189 -13.27 -8.89 -15.78
C TRP A 189 -13.91 -10.16 -15.24
N ASP A 190 -13.07 -11.04 -14.73
CA ASP A 190 -13.47 -12.23 -14.00
C ASP A 190 -14.10 -11.79 -12.67
N CYS A 191 -15.28 -12.33 -12.34
CA CYS A 191 -16.06 -12.00 -11.13
C CYS A 191 -15.50 -12.60 -9.84
N ALA A 192 -14.62 -13.59 -9.93
CA ALA A 192 -13.98 -14.28 -8.83
C ALA A 192 -12.62 -13.65 -8.44
N SER A 193 -12.02 -12.85 -9.31
CA SER A 193 -10.75 -12.15 -9.09
C SER A 193 -10.96 -10.68 -8.77
N THR A 194 -10.08 -10.13 -7.95
CA THR A 194 -9.96 -8.69 -7.71
C THR A 194 -9.20 -8.01 -8.86
N HIS A 195 -9.62 -6.80 -9.21
CA HIS A 195 -9.00 -5.98 -10.27
C HIS A 195 -8.50 -4.64 -9.71
N HIS A 196 -7.67 -4.71 -8.66
CA HIS A 196 -7.11 -3.51 -8.04
C HIS A 196 -6.36 -2.63 -9.05
N ASP A 197 -6.43 -1.32 -8.86
CA ASP A 197 -5.73 -0.30 -9.65
C ASP A 197 -6.01 -0.35 -11.17
N GLN A 198 -7.15 -0.92 -11.57
CA GLN A 198 -7.58 -1.06 -12.96
C GLN A 198 -9.00 -0.50 -13.17
N GLY A 199 -9.33 -0.15 -14.42
CA GLY A 199 -10.65 0.33 -14.82
C GLY A 199 -10.79 1.86 -14.79
N VAL A 200 -12.02 2.31 -14.68
CA VAL A 200 -12.38 3.73 -14.61
C VAL A 200 -13.13 3.97 -13.30
N LEU A 201 -12.70 4.97 -12.54
CA LEU A 201 -13.29 5.33 -11.26
C LEU A 201 -14.50 6.23 -11.50
N ASP A 202 -15.64 5.87 -10.94
CA ASP A 202 -16.86 6.67 -10.98
C ASP A 202 -17.09 7.41 -9.65
N SER A 203 -18.14 8.23 -9.60
CA SER A 203 -18.51 9.01 -8.41
C SER A 203 -18.72 8.11 -7.17
N PRO A 204 -18.46 8.63 -5.96
CA PRO A 204 -18.77 7.89 -4.74
C PRO A 204 -20.25 7.49 -4.71
N LEU A 205 -20.56 6.24 -4.38
CA LEU A 205 -21.93 5.71 -4.44
C LEU A 205 -22.90 6.41 -3.47
N GLY A 206 -22.37 7.04 -2.42
CA GLY A 206 -23.14 7.84 -1.46
C GLY A 206 -23.17 9.34 -1.76
N SER A 207 -22.59 9.80 -2.87
CA SER A 207 -22.54 11.21 -3.24
C SER A 207 -23.76 11.61 -4.09
N ASP A 208 -24.41 12.73 -3.75
CA ASP A 208 -25.43 13.36 -4.58
C ASP A 208 -24.83 14.26 -5.68
N VAL A 209 -23.50 14.45 -5.66
CA VAL A 209 -22.79 15.29 -6.61
C VAL A 209 -22.33 14.44 -7.78
N PHE A 210 -22.85 14.75 -8.98
CA PHE A 210 -22.41 14.14 -10.22
C PHE A 210 -21.02 14.65 -10.62
N ALA A 211 -20.16 13.72 -11.03
CA ALA A 211 -18.88 14.00 -11.65
C ALA A 211 -18.62 13.02 -12.79
N ALA A 212 -17.82 13.44 -13.77
CA ALA A 212 -17.37 12.56 -14.83
C ALA A 212 -16.44 11.48 -14.26
N SER A 213 -16.58 10.26 -14.76
CA SER A 213 -15.72 9.13 -14.42
C SER A 213 -14.29 9.36 -14.95
N GLU A 214 -13.27 8.91 -14.23
CA GLU A 214 -11.87 9.20 -14.51
C GLU A 214 -11.05 7.89 -14.64
N SER A 215 -10.12 7.85 -15.60
CA SER A 215 -9.27 6.66 -15.80
C SER A 215 -8.33 6.46 -14.62
N ILE A 216 -8.36 5.26 -14.03
CA ILE A 216 -7.49 4.93 -12.88
C ILE A 216 -6.02 4.95 -13.31
N ASP A 217 -5.71 4.43 -14.50
CA ASP A 217 -4.34 4.42 -15.03
C ASP A 217 -3.81 5.85 -15.23
N GLU A 218 -4.63 6.77 -15.75
CA GLU A 218 -4.22 8.17 -15.91
C GLU A 218 -4.00 8.85 -14.55
N ILE A 219 -4.89 8.64 -13.59
CA ILE A 219 -4.75 9.17 -12.22
C ILE A 219 -3.43 8.68 -11.61
N ILE A 220 -3.16 7.37 -11.62
CA ILE A 220 -2.02 6.82 -10.88
C ILE A 220 -0.67 7.15 -11.53
N ASN A 221 -0.66 7.39 -12.84
CA ASN A 221 0.55 7.73 -13.59
C ASN A 221 0.76 9.25 -13.76
N THR A 222 -0.16 10.08 -13.30
CA THR A 222 -0.02 11.55 -13.36
C THR A 222 1.25 12.01 -12.65
N ASP A 223 2.06 12.84 -13.33
CA ASP A 223 3.26 13.43 -12.74
C ASP A 223 2.88 14.50 -11.72
N LEU A 224 3.07 14.22 -10.43
CA LEU A 224 2.71 15.12 -9.35
C LEU A 224 3.66 16.31 -9.21
N GLY A 225 4.76 16.32 -9.96
CA GLY A 225 5.65 17.45 -10.10
C GLY A 225 5.16 18.51 -11.09
N SER A 226 4.19 18.19 -11.96
CA SER A 226 3.63 19.19 -12.89
C SER A 226 2.62 20.12 -12.22
N GLY A 227 2.19 19.86 -10.98
CA GLY A 227 1.28 20.71 -10.24
C GLY A 227 0.30 19.94 -9.36
N GLN A 228 -0.85 20.56 -9.09
CA GLN A 228 -1.98 19.91 -8.44
C GLN A 228 -2.50 18.73 -9.27
N LEU A 229 -2.99 17.69 -8.61
CA LEU A 229 -3.62 16.57 -9.29
C LEU A 229 -4.87 17.06 -10.04
N LYS A 230 -4.83 17.05 -11.37
CA LYS A 230 -5.90 17.46 -12.28
C LYS A 230 -6.01 16.41 -13.39
N VAL A 231 -7.21 15.89 -13.62
CA VAL A 231 -7.47 14.90 -14.67
C VAL A 231 -8.36 15.54 -15.74
N THR A 232 -9.69 15.55 -15.55
CA THR A 232 -10.60 16.17 -16.51
C THR A 232 -10.97 17.61 -16.13
N TYR A 233 -10.70 18.56 -17.05
CA TYR A 233 -11.09 19.97 -16.94
C TYR A 233 -12.54 20.20 -17.40
N ALA A 234 -13.51 19.62 -16.72
CA ALA A 234 -14.88 20.10 -16.86
C ALA A 234 -14.99 21.41 -16.06
N SER A 235 -14.99 22.55 -16.75
CA SER A 235 -14.89 23.90 -16.15
C SER A 235 -16.03 24.28 -15.18
N ASN A 236 -17.07 23.45 -15.09
CA ASN A 236 -18.24 23.64 -14.25
C ASN A 236 -18.28 22.75 -13.00
N LEU A 237 -17.31 21.86 -12.79
CA LEU A 237 -17.28 21.01 -11.61
C LEU A 237 -16.44 21.64 -10.48
N PRO A 238 -16.84 21.46 -9.21
CA PRO A 238 -16.00 21.86 -8.08
C PRO A 238 -14.66 21.11 -8.17
N HIS A 239 -13.57 21.80 -7.83
CA HIS A 239 -12.24 21.21 -7.78
C HIS A 239 -11.80 21.02 -6.31
N PRO A 240 -11.29 19.83 -5.95
CA PRO A 240 -11.24 18.61 -6.76
C PRO A 240 -12.65 18.02 -7.00
N SER A 241 -12.80 17.22 -8.05
CA SER A 241 -14.06 16.52 -8.29
C SER A 241 -14.25 15.42 -7.22
N PRO A 242 -15.49 15.03 -6.89
CA PRO A 242 -15.76 13.91 -5.97
C PRO A 242 -15.02 12.61 -6.33
N VAL A 243 -14.75 12.36 -7.62
CA VAL A 243 -14.03 11.18 -8.10
C VAL A 243 -12.57 11.19 -7.68
N ILE A 244 -11.90 12.35 -7.76
CA ILE A 244 -10.46 12.46 -7.46
C ILE A 244 -10.15 13.01 -6.06
N GLN A 245 -11.17 13.40 -5.29
CA GLN A 245 -11.04 14.03 -3.97
C GLN A 245 -10.07 13.26 -3.06
N ALA A 246 -10.26 11.94 -2.91
CA ALA A 246 -9.42 11.10 -2.06
C ALA A 246 -7.95 11.08 -2.49
N PHE A 247 -7.68 11.06 -3.80
CA PHE A 247 -6.31 11.16 -4.31
C PHE A 247 -5.73 12.53 -4.08
N TRP A 248 -6.50 13.58 -4.37
CA TRP A 248 -6.09 14.97 -4.21
C TRP A 248 -5.70 15.27 -2.77
N GLU A 249 -6.50 14.84 -1.78
CA GLU A 249 -6.18 15.03 -0.36
C GLU A 249 -4.81 14.42 -0.03
N ILE A 250 -4.54 13.21 -0.50
CA ILE A 250 -3.29 12.51 -0.21
C ILE A 250 -2.11 13.16 -0.91
N THR A 251 -2.26 13.59 -2.17
CA THR A 251 -1.17 14.23 -2.92
C THR A 251 -0.87 15.63 -2.42
N GLU A 252 -1.89 16.45 -2.15
CA GLU A 252 -1.71 17.82 -1.68
C GLU A 252 -1.24 17.87 -0.22
N ASN A 253 -1.70 16.94 0.63
CA ASN A 253 -1.17 16.80 1.99
C ASN A 253 0.32 16.42 2.03
N ARG A 254 0.93 16.07 0.89
CA ARG A 254 2.36 15.77 0.74
C ARG A 254 3.13 16.88 0.04
N LYS A 255 2.55 18.06 -0.15
CA LYS A 255 3.25 19.23 -0.69
C LYS A 255 3.42 20.29 0.39
N ARG A 256 4.57 20.97 0.42
CA ARG A 256 4.88 22.02 1.39
C ARG A 256 5.47 23.23 0.71
N LEU A 257 5.09 24.40 1.20
CA LEU A 257 5.70 25.65 0.78
C LEU A 257 6.95 25.91 1.63
N PHE A 258 8.04 26.26 0.96
CA PHE A 258 9.29 26.70 1.57
C PHE A 258 9.68 28.08 1.04
N CYS A 259 10.30 28.89 1.89
CA CYS A 259 11.10 30.01 1.41
C CYS A 259 12.43 29.49 0.84
N ASP A 260 13.07 30.29 -0.01
CA ASP A 260 14.33 29.91 -0.68
C ASP A 260 15.39 29.42 0.31
N ASP A 261 15.61 30.13 1.42
CA ASP A 261 16.63 29.75 2.41
C ASP A 261 16.36 28.37 3.02
N CYS A 262 15.11 28.10 3.43
CA CYS A 262 14.75 26.80 4.00
C CYS A 262 14.76 25.68 2.97
N PHE A 263 14.41 25.99 1.71
CA PHE A 263 14.54 25.04 0.62
C PHE A 263 16.01 24.64 0.41
N GLU A 264 16.92 25.62 0.28
CA GLU A 264 18.35 25.35 0.04
C GLU A 264 18.98 24.61 1.24
N GLU A 265 18.60 24.97 2.47
CA GLU A 265 19.05 24.24 3.67
C GLU A 265 18.60 22.77 3.64
N LYS A 266 17.34 22.52 3.28
CA LYS A 266 16.80 21.15 3.20
C LYS A 266 17.39 20.37 2.03
N ALA A 267 17.56 20.98 0.87
CA ALA A 267 18.21 20.40 -0.29
C ALA A 267 19.65 19.97 0.05
N ALA A 268 20.37 20.76 0.83
CA ALA A 268 21.72 20.41 1.29
C ALA A 268 21.77 19.26 2.32
N GLN A 269 20.70 19.06 3.10
CA GLN A 269 20.59 17.98 4.10
C GLN A 269 20.20 16.63 3.48
N GLN A 270 19.50 16.62 2.35
CA GLN A 270 19.00 15.40 1.72
C GLN A 270 20.05 14.80 0.78
N GLN A 271 20.37 13.52 0.97
CA GLN A 271 21.29 12.79 0.07
C GLN A 271 20.70 12.55 -1.32
N GLU A 272 19.37 12.47 -1.42
CA GLU A 272 18.63 12.20 -2.66
C GLU A 272 17.72 13.39 -3.01
N HIS A 273 18.30 14.59 -3.08
CA HIS A 273 17.57 15.75 -3.56
C HIS A 273 17.42 15.71 -5.09
N HIS A 274 16.18 15.65 -5.57
CA HIS A 274 15.86 15.86 -6.97
C HIS A 274 15.63 17.34 -7.23
N SER A 275 16.14 17.88 -8.33
CA SER A 275 15.85 19.28 -8.70
C SER A 275 14.36 19.52 -8.97
N GLN A 276 13.66 18.50 -9.45
CA GLN A 276 12.25 18.52 -9.79
C GLN A 276 11.57 17.24 -9.32
N CYS A 277 10.32 17.35 -8.87
CA CYS A 277 9.49 16.21 -8.54
C CYS A 277 9.06 15.47 -9.81
N HIS A 278 9.13 14.14 -9.79
CA HIS A 278 8.53 13.24 -10.80
C HIS A 278 7.81 12.06 -10.13
N CYS A 279 7.28 12.30 -8.93
CA CYS A 279 6.51 11.29 -8.23
C CYS A 279 5.18 11.05 -8.95
N THR A 280 4.78 9.78 -9.04
CA THR A 280 3.43 9.36 -9.41
C THR A 280 2.85 8.53 -8.27
N LEU A 281 1.54 8.41 -8.18
CA LEU A 281 0.91 7.53 -7.18
C LEU A 281 1.36 6.08 -7.38
N LYS A 282 1.51 5.65 -8.64
CA LYS A 282 2.05 4.33 -9.00
C LYS A 282 3.43 4.09 -8.40
N ASN A 283 4.37 5.00 -8.60
CA ASN A 283 5.73 4.85 -8.07
C ASN A 283 5.75 4.85 -6.53
N ARG A 284 4.80 5.56 -5.88
CA ARG A 284 4.74 5.68 -4.41
C ARG A 284 3.99 4.55 -3.71
N PHE A 285 3.02 3.92 -4.37
CA PHE A 285 2.16 2.91 -3.74
C PHE A 285 2.17 1.55 -4.43
N LEU A 286 2.32 1.49 -5.75
CA LEU A 286 2.19 0.25 -6.52
C LEU A 286 3.55 -0.40 -6.83
N ASP A 287 4.55 0.40 -7.16
CA ASP A 287 5.91 -0.12 -7.38
C ASP A 287 6.57 -0.51 -6.05
N ARG A 288 6.12 0.10 -4.95
CA ARG A 288 6.51 -0.24 -3.59
C ARG A 288 5.54 -1.27 -3.04
N TRP A 289 6.00 -2.51 -2.81
CA TRP A 289 5.21 -3.50 -2.07
C TRP A 289 5.09 -3.09 -0.60
N LEU A 290 4.19 -2.16 -0.28
CA LEU A 290 4.07 -1.55 1.05
C LEU A 290 2.84 -2.09 1.78
N CYS A 291 3.00 -2.56 3.01
CA CYS A 291 1.85 -3.01 3.81
C CYS A 291 1.06 -1.82 4.39
N LEU A 292 -0.23 -2.01 4.65
CA LEU A 292 -1.09 -0.93 5.15
C LEU A 292 -0.66 -0.36 6.52
N LYS A 293 -0.02 -1.15 7.39
CA LYS A 293 0.57 -0.64 8.65
C LYS A 293 1.64 0.41 8.38
N CYS A 294 2.53 0.15 7.42
CA CYS A 294 3.61 1.08 7.06
C CYS A 294 3.05 2.30 6.34
N TYR A 295 2.05 2.12 5.47
CA TYR A 295 1.32 3.22 4.86
C TYR A 295 0.69 4.16 5.91
N GLN A 296 -0.04 3.63 6.89
CA GLN A 296 -0.62 4.44 7.98
C GLN A 296 0.45 5.18 8.80
N ALA A 297 1.60 4.55 9.05
CA ALA A 297 2.72 5.22 9.72
C ALA A 297 3.29 6.37 8.86
N GLU A 298 3.43 6.19 7.55
CA GLU A 298 3.86 7.25 6.62
C GLU A 298 2.86 8.42 6.57
N GLU A 299 1.57 8.13 6.60
CA GLU A 299 0.48 9.13 6.68
C GLU A 299 0.58 9.94 7.97
N GLN A 300 0.65 9.26 9.12
CA GLN A 300 0.76 9.91 10.43
C GLN A 300 2.01 10.79 10.56
N ALA A 301 3.14 10.34 10.01
CA ALA A 301 4.37 11.14 9.99
C ALA A 301 4.23 12.43 9.16
N SER A 302 3.35 12.45 8.17
CA SER A 302 3.19 13.59 7.25
C SER A 302 2.19 14.63 7.71
N LEU A 303 1.22 14.22 8.54
CA LEU A 303 0.24 15.13 9.15
C LEU A 303 0.88 16.18 10.06
N HIS A 304 2.06 15.90 10.64
CA HIS A 304 2.78 16.80 11.55
C HIS A 304 3.33 18.08 10.91
N GLY A 305 2.98 18.37 9.65
CA GLY A 305 3.30 19.65 9.03
C GLY A 305 2.35 20.06 7.93
N ALA A 306 1.14 19.48 7.84
CA ALA A 306 0.17 19.86 6.81
C ALA A 306 -0.04 21.38 6.82
N LEU A 307 -0.07 21.99 5.63
CA LEU A 307 -0.36 23.41 5.50
C LEU A 307 -1.75 23.66 6.07
N ASP A 308 -1.83 24.51 7.09
CA ASP A 308 -3.13 25.05 7.48
C ASP A 308 -3.61 25.91 6.30
N ALA A 309 -4.78 25.59 5.75
CA ALA A 309 -5.21 26.00 4.42
C ALA A 309 -5.32 27.53 4.20
N GLY A 310 -5.09 28.33 5.24
CA GLY A 310 -5.10 29.79 5.19
C GLY A 310 -3.74 30.49 5.33
N ALA A 311 -2.66 29.80 5.67
CA ALA A 311 -1.38 30.46 5.99
C ALA A 311 -0.26 30.06 5.00
N LEU A 312 0.14 31.00 4.14
CA LEU A 312 1.33 30.90 3.29
C LEU A 312 2.61 31.09 4.11
N VAL A 313 2.83 30.21 5.09
CA VAL A 313 3.93 30.33 6.05
C VAL A 313 4.89 29.15 5.87
N CYS A 314 6.17 29.48 5.69
CA CYS A 314 7.25 28.51 5.64
C CYS A 314 7.36 27.78 7.00
N PRO A 315 7.85 26.51 7.07
CA PRO A 315 8.13 25.85 8.33
C PRO A 315 9.02 26.63 9.32
N CYS A 316 9.83 27.60 8.85
CA CYS A 316 10.60 28.49 9.72
C CYS A 316 9.79 29.63 10.36
N GLY A 317 8.50 29.76 10.03
CA GLY A 317 7.61 30.82 10.50
C GLY A 317 7.62 32.08 9.64
N GLN A 318 8.44 32.15 8.58
CA GLN A 318 8.45 33.28 7.66
C GLN A 318 7.22 33.27 6.75
N GLU A 319 6.57 34.43 6.63
CA GLU A 319 5.53 34.65 5.61
C GLU A 319 6.15 34.57 4.21
N ILE A 320 5.59 33.72 3.37
CA ILE A 320 6.06 33.50 2.02
C ILE A 320 5.28 34.43 1.09
N GLY A 321 5.97 35.40 0.49
CA GLY A 321 5.42 36.19 -0.61
C GLY A 321 5.26 35.34 -1.88
N GLU A 322 4.29 35.70 -2.74
CA GLU A 322 3.93 34.93 -3.96
C GLU A 322 5.14 34.64 -4.88
N THR A 323 6.14 35.51 -4.89
CA THR A 323 7.31 35.41 -5.79
C THR A 323 8.45 34.55 -5.27
N SER A 324 8.43 34.16 -3.99
CA SER A 324 9.53 33.45 -3.30
C SER A 324 9.10 32.10 -2.72
N ALA A 325 7.94 31.60 -3.16
CA ALA A 325 7.35 30.37 -2.67
C ALA A 325 7.83 29.18 -3.51
N ARG A 326 8.49 28.21 -2.89
CA ARG A 326 8.85 26.95 -3.55
C ARG A 326 7.96 25.84 -3.01
N LEU A 327 7.20 25.21 -3.90
CA LEU A 327 6.34 24.08 -3.56
C LEU A 327 7.15 22.79 -3.69
N VAL A 328 7.29 22.04 -2.61
CA VAL A 328 8.15 20.85 -2.54
C VAL A 328 7.32 19.62 -2.27
N CYS A 329 7.59 18.54 -3.02
CA CYS A 329 7.01 17.24 -2.77
C CYS A 329 7.73 16.53 -1.63
N MET A 330 7.04 16.24 -0.52
CA MET A 330 7.62 15.62 0.68
C MET A 330 8.03 14.15 0.50
N TRP A 331 7.74 13.57 -0.65
CA TRP A 331 8.10 12.20 -0.99
C TRP A 331 9.49 12.05 -1.59
N CYS A 332 9.91 13.01 -2.42
CA CYS A 332 11.20 13.01 -3.11
C CYS A 332 12.02 14.27 -2.86
N TRP A 333 11.47 15.23 -2.12
CA TRP A 333 12.04 16.56 -1.86
C TRP A 333 12.31 17.40 -3.11
N GLY A 334 11.77 17.00 -4.26
CA GLY A 334 11.87 17.77 -5.50
C GLY A 334 10.81 18.87 -5.58
N GLU A 335 11.17 19.93 -6.31
CA GLU A 335 10.30 21.07 -6.58
C GLU A 335 9.16 20.69 -7.54
N VAL A 336 7.96 21.21 -7.27
CA VAL A 336 6.77 21.09 -8.12
C VAL A 336 6.69 22.35 -8.99
N SER A 337 6.58 22.17 -10.30
CA SER A 337 6.73 23.24 -11.31
C SER A 337 5.59 24.25 -11.37
N ASP A 338 4.46 23.98 -10.73
CA ASP A 338 3.29 24.84 -10.82
C ASP A 338 3.49 26.09 -9.96
N SER A 339 3.60 27.24 -10.62
CA SER A 339 3.57 28.55 -9.98
C SER A 339 2.26 28.64 -9.23
N PHE A 340 2.31 28.65 -7.90
CA PHE A 340 1.16 28.69 -7.01
C PHE A 340 0.18 29.80 -7.45
N GLN A 341 -0.84 29.45 -8.24
CA GLN A 341 -1.91 30.38 -8.56
C GLN A 341 -2.78 30.44 -7.31
N ASN A 342 -2.72 31.56 -6.61
CA ASN A 342 -3.40 31.77 -5.35
C ASN A 342 -4.89 31.38 -5.49
N PRO A 343 -5.40 30.37 -4.76
CA PRO A 343 -6.79 29.91 -4.93
C PRO A 343 -7.81 31.00 -4.60
N ALA A 344 -7.40 32.04 -3.86
CA ALA A 344 -8.24 33.17 -3.47
C ALA A 344 -8.60 34.14 -4.63
N THR A 345 -7.95 34.05 -5.80
CA THR A 345 -8.27 34.93 -6.95
C THR A 345 -9.23 34.32 -7.97
N VAL A 346 -9.74 33.10 -7.74
CA VAL A 346 -10.83 32.54 -8.54
C VAL A 346 -12.16 33.03 -7.98
N SER A 347 -12.50 34.28 -8.30
CA SER A 347 -13.85 34.82 -8.10
C SER A 347 -14.81 34.04 -8.99
N PHE A 348 -15.71 33.25 -8.38
CA PHE A 348 -16.79 32.52 -9.08
C PHE A 348 -17.81 33.47 -9.71
#